data_AF-A0AAU2WZV5-F1
#
_entry.id   AF-A0AAU2WZV5-F1
#
_cell.length_a   1.000
_cell.length_b   1.000
_cell.length_c   1.000
_cell.angle_alpha   90.00
_cell.angle_beta   90.00
_cell.angle_gamma   90.00
#
_symmetry.space_group_name_H-M   'P 1'
#
loop_
_entity.id
_entity.type
_entity.pdbx_description
1 polymer ?
#
loop_
_entity_poly.entity_id
_entity_poly.type
_entity_poly.pdbx_seq_one_letter_code
_entity_poly.pdbx_strand_id
1 'polypeptide(L)'
;MSWFDWAVDVSKIAGGVGVAAGFLKGFSAWWTTGPGRRKHWTKAYRKIACGVQADYVDSLFGVPPFKLQGSDGRVRRIWVLGREGYLTTLTQLGTVISYSLTTSNPKFNPLVAFGSHDAHRAERMITLGVTSFAAAAPDAPWKDSISLFAGARRGYYCELHYAGNPGGYLYWMLGNSDVGTPPAYASPDFSDFRDEYNAHRHPAPDSHGDNGWSALSQKDHAAYARFRRTAVVNTITVSSDCNSAPDIGADVDTVRVLALAPTWRERFGSGTRVRTGRALAWVKRGGRRKKEPTPPSDDNGAQNTSTSAPPHE
;
A
#
# COMPACT_ATOMS: atom_id res chain seq x y z
N MET A 1 0.30 62.65 -31.51
CA MET A 1 0.28 61.37 -30.77
C MET A 1 1.42 61.45 -29.75
N SER A 2 1.11 61.55 -28.47
CA SER A 2 2.12 61.84 -27.44
C SER A 2 2.86 60.55 -27.05
N TRP A 3 4.18 60.63 -26.81
CA TRP A 3 4.97 59.51 -26.28
C TRP A 3 4.31 58.87 -25.04
N PHE A 4 3.64 59.68 -24.21
CA PHE A 4 3.01 59.23 -22.97
C PHE A 4 1.86 58.23 -23.19
N ASP A 5 1.16 58.27 -24.32
CA ASP A 5 0.08 57.32 -24.62
C ASP A 5 0.61 55.90 -24.86
N TRP A 6 1.84 55.75 -25.36
CA TRP A 6 2.48 54.45 -25.57
C TRP A 6 2.93 53.79 -24.26
N ALA A 7 3.39 54.56 -23.28
CA ALA A 7 3.83 54.03 -21.98
C ALA A 7 2.66 53.48 -21.13
N VAL A 8 1.46 54.03 -21.31
CA VAL A 8 0.24 53.57 -20.62
C VAL A 8 -0.28 52.24 -21.19
N ASP A 9 -0.04 51.95 -22.47
CA ASP A 9 -0.43 50.66 -23.06
C ASP A 9 0.58 49.52 -22.76
N VAL A 10 1.87 49.81 -22.71
CA VAL A 10 2.89 48.83 -22.31
C VAL A 10 2.71 48.38 -20.86
N SER A 11 2.30 49.28 -19.96
CA SER A 11 2.05 48.94 -18.55
C SER A 11 0.78 48.09 -18.33
N LYS A 12 -0.26 48.25 -19.15
CA LYS A 12 -1.45 47.37 -19.15
C LYS A 12 -1.15 45.97 -19.67
N ILE A 13 -0.32 45.87 -20.71
CA ILE A 13 0.13 44.58 -21.26
C ILE A 13 1.06 43.88 -20.26
N ALA A 14 2.00 44.60 -19.64
CA ALA A 14 2.91 44.06 -18.63
C ALA A 14 2.15 43.61 -17.36
N GLY A 15 1.13 44.36 -16.93
CA GLY A 15 0.23 43.98 -15.83
C GLY A 15 -0.55 42.70 -16.14
N GLY A 16 -1.08 42.57 -17.37
CA GLY A 16 -1.78 41.37 -17.83
C GLY A 16 -0.90 40.12 -17.86
N VAL A 17 0.35 40.24 -18.31
CA VAL A 17 1.32 39.13 -18.34
C VAL A 17 1.70 38.66 -16.93
N GLY A 18 1.88 39.59 -15.98
CA GLY A 18 2.18 39.26 -14.58
C GLY A 18 1.04 38.49 -13.89
N VAL A 19 -0.20 38.93 -14.09
CA VAL A 19 -1.41 38.26 -13.55
C VAL A 19 -1.60 36.87 -14.17
N ALA A 20 -1.42 36.73 -15.49
CA ALA A 20 -1.49 35.45 -16.17
C ALA A 20 -0.42 34.46 -15.69
N ALA A 21 0.82 34.92 -15.49
CA ALA A 21 1.91 34.09 -14.97
C ALA A 21 1.67 33.64 -13.52
N GLY A 22 1.09 34.51 -12.68
CA GLY A 22 0.66 34.16 -11.32
C GLY A 22 -0.44 33.10 -11.31
N PHE A 23 -1.44 33.25 -12.18
CA PHE A 23 -2.55 32.31 -12.32
C PHE A 23 -2.07 30.94 -12.82
N LEU A 24 -1.19 30.89 -13.83
CA LEU A 24 -0.61 29.66 -14.35
C LEU A 24 0.21 28.90 -13.30
N LYS A 25 1.00 29.62 -12.48
CA LYS A 25 1.75 29.01 -11.37
C LYS A 25 0.82 28.47 -10.28
N GLY A 26 -0.21 29.22 -9.90
CA GLY A 26 -1.22 28.79 -8.94
C GLY A 26 -1.98 27.56 -9.42
N PHE A 27 -2.42 27.57 -10.68
CA PHE A 27 -3.12 26.45 -11.31
C PHE A 27 -2.25 25.20 -11.42
N SER A 28 -0.99 25.34 -11.85
CA SER A 28 -0.04 24.22 -11.93
C SER A 28 0.26 23.62 -10.55
N ALA A 29 0.46 24.46 -9.53
CA ALA A 29 0.65 24.00 -8.15
C ALA A 29 -0.60 23.28 -7.63
N TRP A 30 -1.80 23.82 -7.86
CA TRP A 30 -3.06 23.18 -7.48
C TRP A 30 -3.27 21.84 -8.21
N TRP A 31 -2.98 21.79 -9.52
CA TRP A 31 -3.10 20.57 -10.32
C TRP A 31 -2.15 19.47 -9.84
N THR A 32 -0.88 19.83 -9.60
CA THR A 32 0.16 18.88 -9.13
C THR A 32 -0.01 18.49 -7.66
N THR A 33 -0.74 19.26 -6.86
CA THR A 33 -1.04 18.91 -5.46
C THR A 33 -2.41 18.26 -5.27
N GLY A 34 -3.28 18.29 -6.28
CA GLY A 34 -4.63 17.76 -6.23
C GLY A 34 -4.94 16.73 -7.34
N PRO A 35 -5.78 17.05 -8.33
CA PRO A 35 -6.27 16.07 -9.30
C PRO A 35 -5.18 15.43 -10.18
N GLY A 36 -4.18 16.20 -10.59
CA GLY A 36 -3.09 15.73 -11.44
C GLY A 36 -2.26 14.65 -10.75
N ARG A 37 -1.99 14.84 -9.44
CA ARG A 37 -1.29 13.84 -8.62
C ARG A 37 -2.05 12.52 -8.53
N ARG A 38 -3.36 12.57 -8.33
CA ARG A 38 -4.21 11.38 -8.26
C ARG A 38 -4.21 10.60 -9.57
N LYS A 39 -4.38 11.31 -10.70
CA LYS A 39 -4.27 10.71 -12.04
C LYS A 39 -2.89 10.10 -12.26
N HIS A 40 -1.84 10.78 -11.83
CA HIS A 40 -0.46 10.28 -11.92
C HIS A 40 -0.28 8.98 -11.13
N TRP A 41 -0.73 8.91 -9.87
CA TRP A 41 -0.67 7.68 -9.07
C TRP A 41 -1.46 6.53 -9.66
N THR A 42 -2.69 6.78 -10.14
CA THR A 42 -3.48 5.73 -10.81
C THR A 42 -2.79 5.24 -12.08
N LYS A 43 -2.19 6.13 -12.88
CA LYS A 43 -1.46 5.74 -14.09
C LYS A 43 -0.18 4.97 -13.77
N ALA A 44 0.55 5.34 -12.72
CA ALA A 44 1.73 4.64 -12.26
C ALA A 44 1.38 3.24 -11.73
N TYR A 45 0.29 3.12 -10.95
CA TYR A 45 -0.16 1.84 -10.40
C TYR A 45 -0.51 0.82 -11.50
N ARG A 46 -1.19 1.26 -12.56
CA ARG A 46 -1.55 0.41 -13.71
C ARG A 46 -0.35 -0.15 -14.49
N LYS A 47 0.87 0.30 -14.20
CA LYS A 47 2.11 -0.21 -14.81
C LYS A 47 2.80 -1.28 -13.97
N ILE A 48 2.37 -1.48 -12.72
CA ILE A 48 2.92 -2.53 -11.86
C ILE A 48 2.27 -3.87 -12.23
N ALA A 49 3.07 -4.93 -12.22
CA ALA A 49 2.60 -6.31 -12.30
C ALA A 49 3.46 -7.19 -11.39
N CYS A 50 3.00 -8.39 -11.05
CA CYS A 50 3.88 -9.38 -10.43
C CYS A 50 4.98 -9.79 -11.43
N GLY A 51 6.18 -10.08 -10.93
CA GLY A 51 7.38 -10.39 -11.71
C GLY A 51 8.23 -9.18 -12.10
N VAL A 52 7.71 -7.94 -12.03
CA VAL A 52 8.53 -6.75 -12.34
C VAL A 52 9.60 -6.53 -11.26
N GLN A 53 10.71 -5.90 -11.64
CA GLN A 53 11.80 -5.58 -10.71
C GLN A 53 11.36 -4.50 -9.70
N ALA A 54 11.83 -4.61 -8.46
CA ALA A 54 11.56 -3.61 -7.43
C ALA A 54 12.02 -2.21 -7.85
N ASP A 55 13.19 -2.11 -8.49
CA ASP A 55 13.76 -0.85 -8.97
C ASP A 55 12.90 -0.17 -10.04
N TYR A 56 12.14 -0.95 -10.81
CA TYR A 56 11.15 -0.40 -11.75
C TYR A 56 10.02 0.30 -10.99
N VAL A 57 9.54 -0.27 -9.88
CA VAL A 57 8.53 0.38 -9.02
C VAL A 57 9.10 1.64 -8.38
N ASP A 58 10.35 1.61 -7.91
CA ASP A 58 11.05 2.79 -7.40
C ASP A 58 11.14 3.90 -8.46
N SER A 59 11.33 3.56 -9.74
CA SER A 59 11.33 4.53 -10.84
C SER A 59 9.96 5.20 -11.09
N LEU A 60 8.87 4.53 -10.72
CA LEU A 60 7.50 5.01 -10.90
C LEU A 60 7.02 5.86 -9.71
N PHE A 61 7.41 5.49 -8.49
CA PHE A 61 6.88 6.09 -7.25
C PHE A 61 7.94 6.81 -6.40
N GLY A 62 9.20 6.76 -6.80
CA GLY A 62 10.33 7.25 -6.01
C GLY A 62 10.79 6.22 -4.96
N VAL A 63 11.69 6.66 -4.08
CA VAL A 63 12.25 5.80 -3.02
C VAL A 63 11.19 5.57 -1.93
N PRO A 64 10.92 4.32 -1.53
CA PRO A 64 9.98 4.04 -0.45
C PRO A 64 10.55 4.52 0.89
N PRO A 65 9.77 5.22 1.73
CA PRO A 65 10.18 5.57 3.09
C PRO A 65 10.40 4.35 4.00
N PHE A 66 9.78 3.21 3.68
CA PHE A 66 9.94 1.99 4.46
C PHE A 66 10.34 0.80 3.61
N LYS A 67 11.28 0.05 4.16
CA LYS A 67 11.73 -1.24 3.65
C LYS A 67 11.89 -2.18 4.84
N LEU A 68 11.01 -3.17 4.93
CA LEU A 68 10.99 -4.16 6.00
C LEU A 68 11.42 -5.50 5.41
N GLN A 69 12.47 -6.11 5.96
CA GLN A 69 12.95 -7.41 5.53
C GLN A 69 12.41 -8.49 6.47
N GLY A 70 11.67 -9.44 5.92
CA GLY A 70 11.22 -10.63 6.62
C GLY A 70 12.35 -11.63 6.80
N SER A 71 12.20 -12.52 7.78
CA SER A 71 13.12 -13.65 8.00
C SER A 71 13.11 -14.67 6.85
N ASP A 72 12.04 -14.68 6.05
CA ASP A 72 11.86 -15.50 4.84
C ASP A 72 12.59 -14.93 3.60
N GLY A 73 13.38 -13.86 3.77
CA GLY A 73 14.10 -13.19 2.70
C GLY A 73 13.21 -12.29 1.84
N ARG A 74 11.91 -12.19 2.14
CA ARG A 74 11.01 -11.25 1.45
C ARG A 74 11.22 -9.85 1.95
N VAL A 75 11.02 -8.89 1.06
CA VAL A 75 11.16 -7.47 1.39
C VAL A 75 9.87 -6.75 1.07
N ARG A 76 9.27 -6.17 2.10
CA ARG A 76 8.12 -5.27 2.01
C ARG A 76 8.59 -3.84 1.83
N ARG A 77 8.04 -3.15 0.85
CA ARG A 77 8.24 -1.71 0.65
C ARG A 77 6.90 -0.99 0.73
N ILE A 78 6.88 0.18 1.35
CA ILE A 78 5.67 0.98 1.50
C ILE A 78 5.96 2.40 1.01
N TRP A 79 5.15 2.89 0.08
CA TRP A 79 5.16 4.27 -0.42
C TRP A 79 3.96 5.02 0.11
N VAL A 80 4.21 6.26 0.54
CA VAL A 80 3.18 7.20 0.97
C VAL A 80 2.80 8.06 -0.23
N LEU A 81 1.57 7.95 -0.71
CA LEU A 81 1.11 8.67 -1.91
C LEU A 81 0.61 10.08 -1.58
N GLY A 82 1.31 10.77 -0.68
CA GLY A 82 0.86 12.02 -0.05
C GLY A 82 -0.31 11.76 0.91
N ARG A 83 -1.41 12.48 0.75
CA ARG A 83 -2.64 12.26 1.54
C ARG A 83 -3.55 11.18 0.95
N GLU A 84 -3.19 10.66 -0.23
CA GLU A 84 -4.17 9.97 -1.08
C GLU A 84 -4.30 8.50 -0.71
N GLY A 85 -3.21 7.88 -0.25
CA GLY A 85 -3.19 6.48 0.09
C GLY A 85 -1.78 5.93 0.23
N TYR A 86 -1.70 4.61 0.11
CA TYR A 86 -0.46 3.87 0.23
C TYR A 86 -0.33 2.88 -0.92
N LEU A 87 0.90 2.71 -1.39
CA LEU A 87 1.28 1.57 -2.22
C LEU A 87 2.16 0.67 -1.35
N THR A 88 1.88 -0.63 -1.35
CA THR A 88 2.75 -1.64 -0.73
C THR A 88 3.20 -2.60 -1.81
N THR A 89 4.46 -3.03 -1.76
CA THR A 89 4.92 -4.20 -2.52
C THR A 89 5.56 -5.20 -1.58
N LEU A 90 5.41 -6.48 -1.90
CA LEU A 90 6.19 -7.57 -1.36
C LEU A 90 7.06 -8.11 -2.49
N THR A 91 8.35 -8.25 -2.21
CA THR A 91 9.32 -8.71 -3.21
C THR A 91 10.09 -9.90 -2.70
N GLN A 92 10.48 -10.77 -3.61
CA GLN A 92 11.34 -11.92 -3.38
C GLN A 92 12.39 -11.97 -4.49
N LEU A 93 13.66 -12.14 -4.12
CA LEU A 93 14.78 -12.11 -5.06
C LEU A 93 14.79 -10.85 -5.97
N GLY A 94 14.40 -9.70 -5.43
CA GLY A 94 14.35 -8.43 -6.15
C GLY A 94 13.11 -8.21 -7.05
N THR A 95 12.26 -9.22 -7.22
CA THR A 95 11.04 -9.13 -8.05
C THR A 95 9.78 -8.98 -7.21
N VAL A 96 8.77 -8.27 -7.72
CA VAL A 96 7.48 -8.08 -7.05
C VAL A 96 6.66 -9.36 -7.12
N ILE A 97 6.32 -9.93 -5.98
CA ILE A 97 5.40 -11.10 -5.89
C ILE A 97 4.00 -10.70 -5.44
N SER A 98 3.86 -9.53 -4.82
CA SER A 98 2.57 -8.96 -4.47
C SER A 98 2.65 -7.44 -4.41
N TYR A 99 1.56 -6.76 -4.76
CA TYR A 99 1.44 -5.32 -4.63
C TYR A 99 0.02 -4.91 -4.32
N SER A 100 -0.13 -3.88 -3.48
CA SER A 100 -1.41 -3.40 -2.97
C SER A 100 -1.52 -1.89 -3.08
N LEU A 101 -2.68 -1.40 -3.52
CA LEU A 101 -3.06 0.00 -3.46
C LEU A 101 -4.20 0.18 -2.45
N THR A 102 -3.96 1.02 -1.45
CA THR A 102 -4.97 1.39 -0.44
C THR A 102 -5.28 2.88 -0.57
N THR A 103 -6.55 3.25 -0.71
CA THR A 103 -6.98 4.65 -0.65
C THR A 103 -7.30 5.06 0.78
N SER A 104 -6.73 6.18 1.22
CA SER A 104 -6.99 6.81 2.51
C SER A 104 -7.72 8.15 2.39
N ASN A 105 -8.06 8.58 1.17
CA ASN A 105 -8.71 9.86 0.92
C ASN A 105 -9.99 9.65 0.10
N PRO A 106 -11.16 10.11 0.57
CA PRO A 106 -12.42 10.01 -0.18
C PRO A 106 -12.42 10.68 -1.56
N LYS A 107 -11.42 11.52 -1.84
CA LYS A 107 -11.24 12.19 -3.13
C LYS A 107 -10.26 11.46 -4.06
N PHE A 108 -9.63 10.37 -3.60
CA PHE A 108 -8.76 9.50 -4.37
C PHE A 108 -9.40 8.13 -4.53
N ASN A 109 -10.26 8.01 -5.54
CA ASN A 109 -11.03 6.80 -5.77
C ASN A 109 -10.62 6.21 -7.13
N PRO A 110 -9.43 5.58 -7.23
CA PRO A 110 -8.95 5.05 -8.49
C PRO A 110 -9.89 3.96 -9.01
N LEU A 111 -10.22 4.04 -10.30
CA LEU A 111 -10.91 3.00 -11.04
C LEU A 111 -9.88 1.94 -11.45
N VAL A 112 -10.04 0.73 -10.92
CA VAL A 112 -9.13 -0.41 -11.12
C VAL A 112 -9.90 -1.60 -11.68
N ALA A 113 -9.25 -2.36 -12.53
CA ALA A 113 -9.78 -3.62 -13.03
C ALA A 113 -9.58 -4.72 -11.99
N PHE A 114 -10.52 -5.65 -11.98
CA PHE A 114 -10.58 -6.81 -11.10
C PHE A 114 -11.29 -7.95 -11.85
N GLY A 115 -10.75 -9.16 -11.82
CA GLY A 115 -11.35 -10.32 -12.48
C GLY A 115 -10.32 -11.16 -13.24
N SER A 116 -10.81 -12.23 -13.88
CA SER A 116 -9.95 -13.10 -14.68
C SER A 116 -10.03 -12.72 -16.16
N HIS A 117 -9.05 -13.16 -16.94
CA HIS A 117 -9.14 -13.14 -18.41
C HIS A 117 -9.95 -14.30 -18.97
N ASP A 118 -10.40 -15.23 -18.12
CA ASP A 118 -11.28 -16.33 -18.54
C ASP A 118 -12.63 -15.80 -19.04
N ALA A 119 -13.11 -16.35 -20.16
CA ALA A 119 -14.38 -15.99 -20.79
C ALA A 119 -15.58 -16.12 -19.85
N HIS A 120 -15.47 -16.97 -18.82
CA HIS A 120 -16.51 -17.16 -17.81
C HIS A 120 -16.51 -16.09 -16.70
N ARG A 121 -15.49 -15.24 -16.64
CA ARG A 121 -15.29 -14.24 -15.59
C ARG A 121 -14.88 -12.91 -16.20
N ALA A 122 -15.87 -12.20 -16.72
CA ALA A 122 -15.64 -10.86 -17.27
C ALA A 122 -14.86 -9.99 -16.28
N GLU A 123 -13.86 -9.28 -16.80
CA GLU A 123 -13.17 -8.20 -16.09
C GLU A 123 -14.20 -7.16 -15.61
N ARG A 124 -14.15 -6.83 -14.33
CA ARG A 124 -15.02 -5.85 -13.68
C ARG A 124 -14.19 -4.66 -13.25
N MET A 125 -14.78 -3.48 -13.37
CA MET A 125 -14.15 -2.26 -12.86
C MET A 125 -14.70 -1.96 -11.48
N ILE A 126 -13.81 -1.69 -10.53
CA ILE A 126 -14.18 -1.24 -9.19
C ILE A 126 -13.55 0.12 -8.92
N THR A 127 -14.23 0.93 -8.13
CA THR A 127 -13.74 2.23 -7.68
C THR A 127 -13.37 2.11 -6.20
N LEU A 128 -12.08 2.20 -5.88
CA LEU A 128 -11.65 2.06 -4.49
C LEU A 128 -12.23 3.17 -3.61
N GLY A 129 -12.67 2.81 -2.41
CA GLY A 129 -13.34 3.69 -1.44
C GLY A 129 -14.82 3.96 -1.75
N VAL A 130 -15.36 3.40 -2.84
CA VAL A 130 -16.75 3.64 -3.28
C VAL A 130 -17.50 2.33 -3.55
N THR A 131 -16.92 1.42 -4.32
CA THR A 131 -17.59 0.16 -4.68
C THR A 131 -17.65 -0.76 -3.46
N SER A 132 -18.85 -1.24 -3.12
CA SER A 132 -19.04 -2.22 -2.04
C SER A 132 -18.57 -3.62 -2.45
N PHE A 133 -18.29 -4.49 -1.48
CA PHE A 133 -17.91 -5.88 -1.79
C PHE A 133 -19.01 -6.62 -2.56
N ALA A 134 -20.27 -6.42 -2.15
CA ALA A 134 -21.41 -7.02 -2.83
C ALA A 134 -21.54 -6.53 -4.29
N ALA A 135 -21.17 -5.27 -4.58
CA ALA A 135 -21.19 -4.75 -5.95
C ALA A 135 -19.96 -5.19 -6.77
N ALA A 136 -18.79 -5.31 -6.15
CA ALA A 136 -17.56 -5.75 -6.81
C ALA A 136 -17.65 -7.23 -7.23
N ALA A 137 -18.17 -8.08 -6.33
CA ALA A 137 -18.29 -9.52 -6.53
C ALA A 137 -19.67 -10.03 -6.05
N PRO A 138 -20.77 -9.73 -6.78
CA PRO A 138 -22.13 -10.19 -6.45
C PRO A 138 -22.24 -11.68 -6.17
N ASP A 139 -21.51 -12.49 -6.95
CA ASP A 139 -21.54 -13.96 -6.85
C ASP A 139 -20.80 -14.52 -5.62
N ALA A 140 -20.31 -13.62 -4.77
CA ALA A 140 -19.59 -13.87 -3.52
C ALA A 140 -18.27 -14.65 -3.71
N PRO A 141 -17.30 -14.45 -2.80
CA PRO A 141 -16.02 -15.16 -2.88
C PRO A 141 -16.23 -16.67 -2.80
N TRP A 142 -15.31 -17.45 -3.36
CA TRP A 142 -15.27 -18.88 -3.09
C TRP A 142 -15.06 -19.11 -1.59
N LYS A 143 -15.56 -20.24 -1.08
CA LYS A 143 -15.57 -20.55 0.35
C LYS A 143 -14.23 -20.25 1.03
N ASP A 144 -13.11 -20.70 0.44
CA ASP A 144 -11.76 -20.62 1.03
C ASP A 144 -11.05 -19.27 0.88
N SER A 145 -11.79 -18.21 0.58
CA SER A 145 -11.19 -16.98 0.06
C SER A 145 -11.59 -15.74 0.84
N ILE A 146 -11.97 -15.87 2.11
CA ILE A 146 -12.21 -14.74 3.01
C ILE A 146 -11.17 -14.77 4.13
N SER A 147 -10.54 -13.64 4.40
CA SER A 147 -9.70 -13.45 5.57
C SER A 147 -10.16 -12.24 6.36
N LEU A 148 -10.37 -12.45 7.66
CA LEU A 148 -10.72 -11.43 8.61
C LEU A 148 -9.71 -11.38 9.76
N PHE A 149 -9.25 -10.18 10.06
CA PHE A 149 -8.48 -9.88 11.26
C PHE A 149 -9.07 -8.67 11.97
N ALA A 150 -9.27 -8.80 13.28
CA ALA A 150 -9.70 -7.73 14.16
C ALA A 150 -8.95 -7.85 15.49
N GLY A 151 -7.76 -7.26 15.54
CA GLY A 151 -6.95 -7.16 16.75
C GLY A 151 -7.16 -5.82 17.46
N ALA A 152 -6.51 -5.66 18.62
CA ALA A 152 -6.61 -4.44 19.44
C ALA A 152 -6.19 -3.15 18.70
N ARG A 153 -5.37 -3.27 17.65
CA ARG A 153 -4.78 -2.13 16.94
C ARG A 153 -4.93 -2.16 15.43
N ARG A 154 -5.27 -3.32 14.86
CA ARG A 154 -5.29 -3.58 13.43
C ARG A 154 -6.60 -4.26 13.05
N GLY A 155 -7.20 -3.82 11.96
CA GLY A 155 -8.39 -4.44 11.39
C GLY A 155 -8.26 -4.54 9.87
N TYR A 156 -8.42 -5.74 9.32
CA TYR A 156 -8.62 -5.88 7.87
C TYR A 156 -9.54 -7.05 7.51
N TYR A 157 -10.25 -6.84 6.41
CA TYR A 157 -11.16 -7.80 5.80
C TYR A 157 -10.76 -7.88 4.35
N CYS A 158 -10.59 -9.09 3.82
CA CYS A 158 -10.39 -9.29 2.41
C CYS A 158 -11.08 -10.53 1.86
N GLU A 159 -11.43 -10.41 0.58
CA GLU A 159 -11.93 -11.46 -0.29
C GLU A 159 -10.85 -11.73 -1.35
N LEU A 160 -10.32 -12.94 -1.38
CA LEU A 160 -9.37 -13.46 -2.34
C LEU A 160 -10.14 -14.00 -3.56
N HIS A 161 -9.63 -13.75 -4.74
CA HIS A 161 -10.25 -14.15 -6.00
C HIS A 161 -9.16 -14.59 -6.96
N TYR A 162 -9.31 -15.79 -7.52
CA TYR A 162 -8.35 -16.27 -8.51
C TYR A 162 -8.47 -15.45 -9.80
N ALA A 163 -7.33 -14.92 -10.27
CA ALA A 163 -7.22 -14.11 -11.48
C ALA A 163 -6.92 -14.96 -12.73
N GLY A 164 -6.50 -16.22 -12.56
CA GLY A 164 -6.04 -17.07 -13.67
C GLY A 164 -4.53 -17.32 -13.62
N ASN A 165 -3.99 -17.83 -14.72
CA ASN A 165 -2.57 -18.19 -14.85
C ASN A 165 -1.79 -17.39 -15.93
N PRO A 166 -1.85 -16.04 -16.00
CA PRO A 166 -1.03 -15.29 -16.95
C PRO A 166 0.42 -15.19 -16.44
N GLY A 167 1.28 -16.13 -16.85
CA GLY A 167 2.68 -16.17 -16.44
C GLY A 167 2.91 -16.64 -15.00
N GLY A 168 1.95 -17.39 -14.44
CA GLY A 168 1.92 -17.85 -13.05
C GLY A 168 0.53 -17.69 -12.44
N TYR A 169 0.24 -18.41 -11.35
CA TYR A 169 -1.02 -18.24 -10.61
C TYR A 169 -1.10 -16.83 -10.05
N LEU A 170 -2.12 -16.08 -10.44
CA LEU A 170 -2.39 -14.75 -9.90
C LEU A 170 -3.69 -14.74 -9.11
N TYR A 171 -3.69 -13.92 -8.07
CA TYR A 171 -4.83 -13.71 -7.19
C TYR A 171 -5.06 -12.22 -6.99
N TRP A 172 -6.32 -11.81 -7.05
CA TRP A 172 -6.79 -10.52 -6.58
C TRP A 172 -7.26 -10.66 -5.14
N MET A 173 -6.92 -9.72 -4.29
CA MET A 173 -7.57 -9.56 -2.99
C MET A 173 -8.27 -8.22 -2.97
N LEU A 174 -9.59 -8.25 -2.87
CA LEU A 174 -10.37 -7.06 -2.55
C LEU A 174 -10.38 -6.94 -1.04
N GLY A 175 -10.14 -5.75 -0.50
CA GLY A 175 -10.19 -5.62 0.94
C GLY A 175 -10.48 -4.23 1.47
N ASN A 176 -10.76 -4.22 2.76
CA ASN A 176 -10.99 -3.05 3.57
C ASN A 176 -9.94 -3.07 4.68
N SER A 177 -8.95 -2.19 4.55
CA SER A 177 -7.91 -1.97 5.54
C SER A 177 -8.23 -0.73 6.35
N ASP A 178 -7.92 -0.78 7.63
CA ASP A 178 -7.97 0.33 8.58
C ASP A 178 -7.01 1.50 8.28
N VAL A 179 -5.97 1.30 7.45
CA VAL A 179 -5.19 2.44 6.92
C VAL A 179 -5.92 3.21 5.81
N GLY A 180 -7.01 2.65 5.27
CA GLY A 180 -7.81 3.24 4.20
C GLY A 180 -9.07 3.97 4.68
N THR A 181 -9.83 4.54 3.73
CA THR A 181 -11.02 5.36 4.04
C THR A 181 -12.25 4.98 3.21
N PRO A 182 -13.44 4.92 3.83
CA PRO A 182 -13.66 4.73 5.27
C PRO A 182 -13.27 3.30 5.71
N PRO A 183 -12.75 3.11 6.93
CA PRO A 183 -12.57 1.77 7.49
C PRO A 183 -13.94 1.17 7.81
N ALA A 184 -14.21 -0.05 7.31
CA ALA A 184 -15.48 -0.74 7.51
C ALA A 184 -15.68 -1.20 8.97
N TYR A 185 -14.60 -1.30 9.75
CA TYR A 185 -14.60 -1.61 11.19
C TYR A 185 -15.45 -0.66 12.05
N ALA A 186 -15.76 0.52 11.55
CA ALA A 186 -16.61 1.48 12.24
C ALA A 186 -18.11 1.18 12.06
N SER A 187 -18.49 0.19 11.23
CA SER A 187 -19.90 -0.19 11.08
C SER A 187 -20.32 -1.21 12.16
N PRO A 188 -21.53 -1.08 12.72
CA PRO A 188 -22.11 -2.12 13.59
C PRO A 188 -22.17 -3.50 12.91
N ASP A 189 -22.37 -3.52 11.59
CA ASP A 189 -22.38 -4.76 10.80
C ASP A 189 -21.06 -5.52 10.90
N PHE A 190 -19.93 -4.80 11.04
CA PHE A 190 -18.62 -5.42 11.18
C PHE A 190 -18.45 -6.08 12.56
N SER A 191 -18.91 -5.45 13.65
CA SER A 191 -18.82 -6.06 14.99
C SER A 191 -19.66 -7.32 15.08
N ASP A 192 -20.88 -7.30 14.54
CA ASP A 192 -21.77 -8.47 14.51
C ASP A 192 -21.10 -9.62 13.73
N PHE A 193 -20.63 -9.33 12.52
CA PHE A 193 -19.93 -10.31 11.70
C PHE A 193 -18.63 -10.82 12.36
N ARG A 194 -17.84 -9.95 13.00
CA ARG A 194 -16.59 -10.31 13.66
C ARG A 194 -16.82 -11.24 14.84
N ASP A 195 -17.75 -10.89 15.72
CA ASP A 195 -17.99 -11.63 16.95
C ASP A 195 -18.52 -13.03 16.60
N GLU A 196 -19.37 -13.12 15.58
CA GLU A 196 -19.87 -14.37 15.00
C GLU A 196 -18.74 -15.16 14.29
N TYR A 197 -17.94 -14.53 13.43
CA TYR A 197 -16.82 -15.19 12.72
C TYR A 197 -15.76 -15.74 13.69
N ASN A 198 -15.42 -14.97 14.73
CA ASN A 198 -14.43 -15.40 15.72
C ASN A 198 -14.95 -16.53 16.62
N ALA A 199 -16.24 -16.56 16.93
CA ALA A 199 -16.84 -17.64 17.70
C ALA A 199 -16.79 -18.99 16.97
N HIS A 200 -16.78 -18.96 15.63
CA HIS A 200 -16.78 -20.15 14.78
C HIS A 200 -15.40 -20.47 14.17
N ARG A 201 -14.33 -19.79 14.62
CA ARG A 201 -12.97 -20.06 14.16
C ARG A 201 -12.49 -21.41 14.70
N HIS A 202 -12.87 -22.49 14.02
CA HIS A 202 -12.26 -23.79 14.19
C HIS A 202 -10.75 -23.70 13.88
N PRO A 203 -9.91 -24.51 14.56
CA PRO A 203 -8.46 -24.46 14.42
C PRO A 203 -8.05 -24.60 12.95
N ALA A 204 -7.06 -23.80 12.57
CA ALA A 204 -6.38 -23.68 11.27
C ALA A 204 -6.96 -24.50 10.10
N PRO A 205 -7.34 -23.86 8.98
CA PRO A 205 -7.84 -24.57 7.80
C PRO A 205 -6.82 -25.65 7.40
N ASP A 206 -7.24 -26.90 7.51
CA ASP A 206 -6.65 -28.00 6.76
C ASP A 206 -6.78 -27.64 5.29
N SER A 207 -5.66 -27.76 4.56
CA SER A 207 -5.33 -26.99 3.37
C SER A 207 -6.28 -27.11 2.17
N HIS A 208 -7.37 -27.88 2.24
CA HIS A 208 -8.35 -28.07 1.18
C HIS A 208 -9.81 -28.33 1.67
N GLY A 209 -10.14 -28.00 2.92
CA GLY A 209 -11.46 -28.24 3.52
C GLY A 209 -12.23 -26.95 3.80
N ASP A 210 -13.55 -26.98 3.61
CA ASP A 210 -14.50 -25.90 3.93
C ASP A 210 -14.06 -25.13 5.19
N ASN A 211 -13.70 -23.86 5.03
CA ASN A 211 -13.17 -22.98 6.07
C ASN A 211 -14.18 -22.59 7.16
N GLY A 212 -15.14 -23.47 7.46
CA GLY A 212 -16.26 -23.25 8.35
C GLY A 212 -17.39 -22.45 7.71
N TRP A 213 -17.30 -22.10 6.41
CA TRP A 213 -18.31 -21.29 5.75
C TRP A 213 -19.67 -21.98 5.69
N SER A 214 -19.70 -23.28 5.40
CA SER A 214 -20.97 -24.04 5.42
C SER A 214 -21.48 -24.32 6.84
N ALA A 215 -20.64 -24.17 7.85
CA ALA A 215 -21.01 -24.30 9.25
C ALA A 215 -21.59 -23.00 9.83
N LEU A 216 -21.51 -21.88 9.10
CA LEU A 216 -22.13 -20.63 9.49
C LEU A 216 -23.66 -20.77 9.55
N SER A 217 -24.25 -20.17 10.57
CA SER A 217 -25.70 -20.13 10.69
C SER A 217 -26.31 -19.24 9.60
N GLN A 218 -27.62 -19.41 9.34
CA GLN A 218 -28.35 -18.50 8.45
C GLN A 218 -28.26 -17.03 8.90
N LYS A 219 -28.16 -16.80 10.21
CA LYS A 219 -27.98 -15.47 10.80
C LYS A 219 -26.64 -14.87 10.40
N ASP A 220 -25.57 -15.66 10.47
CA ASP A 220 -24.20 -15.23 10.13
C ASP A 220 -24.10 -14.94 8.62
N HIS A 221 -24.70 -15.77 7.77
CA HIS A 221 -24.81 -15.50 6.33
C HIS A 221 -25.55 -14.18 6.05
N ALA A 222 -26.61 -13.89 6.79
CA ALA A 222 -27.35 -12.64 6.65
C ALA A 222 -26.53 -11.42 7.15
N ALA A 223 -25.79 -11.56 8.25
CA ALA A 223 -24.88 -10.54 8.79
C ALA A 223 -23.75 -10.23 7.81
N TYR A 224 -23.10 -11.26 7.29
CA TYR A 224 -22.11 -11.15 6.23
C TYR A 224 -22.66 -10.45 4.98
N ALA A 225 -23.84 -10.85 4.52
CA ALA A 225 -24.46 -10.22 3.35
C ALA A 225 -24.78 -8.74 3.59
N ARG A 226 -25.20 -8.35 4.81
CA ARG A 226 -25.37 -6.94 5.20
C ARG A 226 -24.03 -6.21 5.15
N PHE A 227 -23.01 -6.77 5.81
CA PHE A 227 -21.67 -6.21 5.83
C PHE A 227 -21.13 -5.96 4.41
N ARG A 228 -21.20 -6.94 3.50
CA ARG A 228 -20.71 -6.76 2.12
C ARG A 228 -21.45 -5.66 1.34
N ARG A 229 -22.72 -5.39 1.65
CA ARG A 229 -23.49 -4.33 1.01
C ARG A 229 -23.04 -2.95 1.46
N THR A 230 -22.61 -2.81 2.71
CA THR A 230 -22.25 -1.53 3.32
C THR A 230 -20.74 -1.26 3.28
N ALA A 231 -19.92 -2.30 3.43
CA ALA A 231 -18.46 -2.22 3.39
C ALA A 231 -17.96 -1.94 1.97
N VAL A 232 -17.12 -0.92 1.84
CA VAL A 232 -16.47 -0.56 0.58
C VAL A 232 -15.09 -1.19 0.47
N VAL A 233 -14.72 -1.55 -0.75
CA VAL A 233 -13.36 -1.99 -1.07
C VAL A 233 -12.46 -0.75 -1.09
N ASN A 234 -11.58 -0.59 -0.11
CA ASN A 234 -10.62 0.53 -0.06
C ASN A 234 -9.19 0.12 -0.43
N THR A 235 -8.97 -1.19 -0.57
CA THR A 235 -7.68 -1.79 -0.87
C THR A 235 -7.86 -2.86 -1.94
N ILE A 236 -6.96 -2.89 -2.92
CA ILE A 236 -6.84 -3.99 -3.86
C ILE A 236 -5.39 -4.48 -3.84
N THR A 237 -5.21 -5.79 -3.71
CA THR A 237 -3.91 -6.45 -3.80
C THR A 237 -3.91 -7.41 -4.97
N VAL A 238 -2.78 -7.50 -5.66
CA VAL A 238 -2.50 -8.54 -6.65
C VAL A 238 -1.32 -9.35 -6.14
N SER A 239 -1.44 -10.66 -6.11
CA SER A 239 -0.39 -11.55 -5.62
C SER A 239 -0.19 -12.73 -6.56
N SER A 240 1.06 -13.11 -6.78
CA SER A 240 1.44 -14.39 -7.39
C SER A 240 1.64 -15.50 -6.35
N ASP A 241 1.45 -15.20 -5.07
CA ASP A 241 1.56 -16.14 -3.96
C ASP A 241 0.27 -16.13 -3.13
N CYS A 242 -0.49 -17.23 -3.19
CA CYS A 242 -1.69 -17.44 -2.37
C CYS A 242 -1.39 -18.01 -0.99
N ASN A 243 -0.19 -18.55 -0.77
CA ASN A 243 0.17 -19.26 0.45
C ASN A 243 0.77 -18.31 1.50
N SER A 244 1.33 -17.18 1.07
CA SER A 244 1.63 -16.09 2.00
C SER A 244 0.33 -15.56 2.60
N ALA A 245 0.27 -15.49 3.94
CA ALA A 245 -0.86 -14.89 4.64
C ALA A 245 -1.25 -13.57 3.94
N PRO A 246 -2.55 -13.38 3.61
CA PRO A 246 -2.98 -12.25 2.79
C PRO A 246 -2.75 -10.96 3.57
N ASP A 247 -1.59 -10.36 3.38
CA ASP A 247 -1.27 -9.07 3.95
C ASP A 247 -1.81 -8.01 3.00
N ILE A 248 -2.93 -7.42 3.39
CA ILE A 248 -3.66 -6.45 2.57
C ILE A 248 -3.16 -5.06 2.92
N GLY A 249 -2.83 -4.27 1.90
CA GLY A 249 -2.55 -2.85 2.11
C GLY A 249 -1.22 -2.57 2.79
N ALA A 250 -1.16 -1.45 3.50
CA ALA A 250 0.02 -1.04 4.25
C ALA A 250 -0.08 -1.50 5.70
N ASP A 251 1.04 -1.93 6.28
CA ASP A 251 1.10 -2.26 7.70
C ASP A 251 0.78 -1.01 8.54
N VAL A 252 -0.30 -1.10 9.31
CA VAL A 252 -0.86 -0.01 10.11
C VAL A 252 0.13 0.57 11.08
N ASP A 253 0.90 -0.27 11.75
CA ASP A 253 1.83 0.18 12.77
C ASP A 253 2.98 0.94 12.11
N THR A 254 3.44 0.46 10.96
CA THR A 254 4.45 1.15 10.13
C THR A 254 3.93 2.51 9.65
N VAL A 255 2.69 2.58 9.19
CA VAL A 255 2.06 3.84 8.75
C VAL A 255 1.85 4.81 9.92
N ARG A 256 1.44 4.32 11.09
CA ARG A 256 1.25 5.14 12.30
C ARG A 256 2.54 5.79 12.76
N VAL A 257 3.69 5.11 12.63
CA VAL A 257 5.00 5.72 12.91
C VAL A 257 5.22 7.00 12.08
N LEU A 258 4.76 7.05 10.82
CA LEU A 258 4.80 8.30 10.04
C LEU A 258 3.87 9.38 10.55
N ALA A 259 2.66 9.00 10.96
CA ALA A 259 1.67 9.94 11.45
C ALA A 259 2.15 10.63 12.74
N LEU A 260 2.97 9.93 13.53
CA LEU A 260 3.58 10.40 14.76
C LEU A 260 4.91 11.14 14.54
N ALA A 261 5.60 10.93 13.41
CA ALA A 261 6.84 11.63 13.08
C ALA A 261 6.56 13.11 12.74
N PRO A 262 6.93 14.08 13.62
CA PRO A 262 6.52 15.48 13.49
C PRO A 262 6.94 16.12 12.15
N THR A 263 8.11 15.74 11.65
CA THR A 263 8.74 16.30 10.45
C THR A 263 8.10 15.82 9.13
N TRP A 264 7.36 14.71 9.13
CA TRP A 264 6.84 14.12 7.90
C TRP A 264 5.59 14.84 7.39
N ARG A 265 4.68 15.25 8.29
CA ARG A 265 3.54 16.11 7.92
C ARG A 265 4.02 17.46 7.39
N GLU A 266 5.11 17.99 7.91
CA GLU A 266 5.68 19.27 7.47
C GLU A 266 6.34 19.16 6.09
N ARG A 267 7.16 18.12 5.86
CA ARG A 267 7.90 17.91 4.60
C ARG A 267 7.03 17.59 3.39
N PHE A 268 5.89 16.90 3.58
CA PHE A 268 5.04 16.45 2.47
C PHE A 268 3.62 17.05 2.51
N GLY A 269 3.23 17.69 3.61
CA GLY A 269 1.94 18.35 3.77
C GLY A 269 1.95 19.86 3.49
N SER A 270 3.12 20.51 3.51
CA SER A 270 3.30 21.89 3.07
C SER A 270 4.12 21.90 1.78
N GLY A 271 3.65 22.60 0.76
CA GLY A 271 4.33 22.75 -0.53
C GLY A 271 5.60 23.61 -0.44
N THR A 272 6.50 23.31 0.49
CA THR A 272 7.72 24.07 0.71
C THR A 272 8.84 23.39 -0.06
N ARG A 273 9.25 24.05 -1.15
CA ARG A 273 10.45 23.75 -1.93
C ARG A 273 11.61 23.38 -1.01
N VAL A 274 12.00 22.12 -0.99
CA VAL A 274 13.39 21.78 -0.69
C VAL A 274 14.20 22.26 -1.89
N ARG A 275 14.81 23.45 -1.75
CA ARG A 275 15.88 23.89 -2.63
C ARG A 275 17.01 22.86 -2.54
N THR A 276 17.03 21.93 -3.48
CA THR A 276 18.22 21.15 -3.84
C THR A 276 19.27 22.12 -4.36
N GLY A 277 20.06 22.67 -3.44
CA GLY A 277 21.05 23.68 -3.78
C GLY A 277 21.79 24.21 -2.57
N ARG A 278 22.30 23.33 -1.70
CA ARG A 278 23.42 23.64 -0.77
C ARG A 278 23.93 22.48 0.11
N ALA A 279 23.67 21.22 -0.22
CA ALA A 279 24.19 20.08 0.55
C ALA A 279 25.52 19.50 0.04
N LEU A 280 26.25 20.21 -0.84
CA LEU A 280 27.53 19.75 -1.42
C LEU A 280 28.74 20.62 -1.03
N ALA A 281 28.60 21.49 -0.02
CA ALA A 281 29.68 22.38 0.43
C ALA A 281 30.25 22.04 1.83
N TRP A 282 29.88 20.89 2.44
CA TRP A 282 30.28 20.56 3.81
C TRP A 282 31.21 19.34 3.95
N VAL A 283 31.79 18.84 2.84
CA VAL A 283 32.77 17.72 2.86
C VAL A 283 34.21 18.17 2.53
N LYS A 284 34.45 19.46 2.30
CA LYS A 284 35.80 20.01 2.13
C LYS A 284 36.14 21.03 3.22
N ARG A 285 36.35 20.55 4.45
CA ARG A 285 37.24 21.17 5.45
C ARG A 285 37.60 20.10 6.46
N GLY A 286 38.88 19.74 6.47
CA GLY A 286 39.38 18.56 7.16
C GLY A 286 39.59 18.72 8.66
N GLY A 287 40.09 17.62 9.23
CA GLY A 287 41.01 17.66 10.36
C GLY A 287 40.44 17.21 11.70
N ARG A 288 40.53 15.91 11.98
CA ARG A 288 41.42 15.34 13.01
C ARG A 288 41.21 13.84 13.12
N ARG A 289 42.25 13.08 12.77
CA ARG A 289 42.43 11.68 13.19
C ARG A 289 42.43 11.64 14.72
N LYS A 290 41.41 11.03 15.33
CA LYS A 290 41.56 10.40 16.65
C LYS A 290 42.18 9.02 16.39
N LYS A 291 43.28 8.72 17.08
CA LYS A 291 43.86 7.38 17.13
C LYS A 291 42.82 6.44 17.74
N GLU A 292 42.47 5.39 17.02
CA GLU A 292 41.75 4.24 17.58
C GLU A 292 42.68 3.50 18.55
N PRO A 293 42.17 3.09 19.73
CA PRO A 293 42.90 2.18 20.60
C PRO A 293 42.91 0.78 20.00
N THR A 294 44.11 0.19 19.94
CA THR A 294 44.35 -1.20 19.58
C THR A 294 43.51 -2.14 20.46
N PRO A 295 42.75 -3.09 19.91
CA PRO A 295 42.11 -4.12 20.72
C PRO A 295 43.17 -5.09 21.27
N PRO A 296 43.00 -5.59 22.51
CA PRO A 296 43.88 -6.61 23.07
C PRO A 296 43.77 -7.92 22.28
N SER A 297 44.93 -8.52 22.02
CA SER A 297 45.09 -9.85 21.47
C SER A 297 44.80 -10.89 22.56
N ASP A 298 43.64 -11.53 22.47
CA ASP A 298 43.36 -12.72 23.27
C ASP A 298 43.80 -13.96 22.49
N ASP A 299 45.03 -14.38 22.79
CA ASP A 299 45.45 -15.77 22.71
C ASP A 299 44.61 -16.59 23.70
N ASN A 300 43.82 -17.53 23.21
CA ASN A 300 43.41 -18.70 23.97
C ASN A 300 43.26 -19.90 23.05
N GLY A 301 44.28 -20.75 23.10
CA GLY A 301 44.26 -22.07 22.51
C GLY A 301 43.50 -23.10 23.36
N ALA A 302 43.15 -24.19 22.68
CA ALA A 302 42.72 -25.49 23.22
C ALA A 302 41.29 -25.49 23.84
N GLN A 303 40.43 -26.50 23.69
CA GLN A 303 40.60 -27.94 23.52
C GLN A 303 39.38 -28.58 22.83
N ASN A 304 39.64 -29.74 22.21
CA ASN A 304 38.68 -30.72 21.71
C ASN A 304 37.71 -31.21 22.80
N THR A 305 36.45 -31.49 22.43
CA THR A 305 35.81 -32.79 22.74
C THR A 305 34.70 -33.09 21.73
N SER A 306 34.92 -34.19 21.00
CA SER A 306 33.95 -34.93 20.23
C SER A 306 32.97 -35.65 21.16
N THR A 307 31.67 -35.44 21.00
CA THR A 307 30.65 -36.29 21.62
C THR A 307 29.91 -37.05 20.53
N SER A 308 30.19 -38.34 20.51
CA SER A 308 29.52 -39.41 19.79
C SER A 308 28.03 -39.51 20.14
N ALA A 309 27.18 -39.66 19.12
CA ALA A 309 25.79 -40.12 19.28
C ALA A 309 25.74 -41.66 19.29
N PRO A 310 24.94 -42.30 20.17
CA PRO A 310 24.65 -43.73 20.08
C PRO A 310 23.50 -44.02 19.10
N PRO A 311 23.48 -45.21 18.46
CA PRO A 311 22.34 -45.67 17.69
C PRO A 311 21.34 -46.42 18.59
N HIS A 312 20.05 -46.21 18.36
CA HIS A 312 18.96 -47.10 18.74
C HIS A 312 17.97 -47.08 17.57
N GLU A 313 17.95 -48.17 16.79
CA GLU A 313 16.98 -49.28 16.85
C GLU A 313 15.66 -48.94 16.15
#